data_AF-A0A7S1YCI9-F1
#
_entry.id   AF-A0A7S1YCI9-F1
#
_cell.length_a   1.000
_cell.length_b   1.000
_cell.length_c   1.000
_cell.angle_alpha   90.00
_cell.angle_beta   90.00
_cell.angle_gamma   90.00
#
_symmetry.space_group_name_H-M   'P 1'
#
loop_
_entity.id
_entity.type
_entity.pdbx_description
1 polymer ?
#
loop_
_entity_poly.entity_id
_entity_poly.type
_entity_poly.pdbx_seq_one_letter_code
_entity_poly.pdbx_strand_id
1 'polypeptide(L)'
;EKNDRIGGHARWTEVLGGHIRNPAFGAFTEPNWPNLVALIDELGVDKVRCCETKEYKHTLTLGQESVPEPNSADVVRFLSQMREIYSSGRHFNETVGDYLEANGYDMHFVLYFIMGKVINFFAGLSIEDYLELPVGIVAWFVCGIFAANDVVYRLRNKDYMKAFSDRLESVGVKILLNASPSLVSRDDSGVRISLGDEMSEEPLVADKLVLA
;
A
#
# COMPACT_ATOMS: atom_id res chain seq x y z
N GLU A 1 -5.04 -13.62 14.13
CA GLU A 1 -3.77 -13.10 13.58
C GLU A 1 -2.73 -14.18 13.78
N LYS A 2 -2.02 -14.56 12.71
CA LYS A 2 -1.06 -15.68 12.74
C LYS A 2 0.19 -15.33 13.55
N ASN A 3 0.52 -14.04 13.61
CA ASN A 3 1.70 -13.54 14.31
C ASN A 3 1.41 -13.23 15.78
N ASP A 4 2.48 -12.95 16.52
CA ASP A 4 2.49 -12.49 17.91
C ASP A 4 2.04 -11.03 18.10
N ARG A 5 1.55 -10.39 17.04
CA ARG A 5 1.12 -8.99 17.00
C ARG A 5 0.18 -8.74 15.83
N ILE A 6 -0.64 -7.70 15.93
CA ILE A 6 -1.40 -7.19 14.80
C ILE A 6 -0.59 -6.18 13.97
N GLY A 7 -1.03 -5.92 12.73
CA GLY A 7 -0.56 -4.81 11.90
C GLY A 7 0.14 -5.21 10.61
N GLY A 8 0.59 -6.46 10.45
CA GLY A 8 1.22 -6.93 9.21
C GLY A 8 2.35 -6.00 8.73
N HIS A 9 2.13 -5.28 7.62
CA HIS A 9 3.06 -4.30 7.05
C HIS A 9 3.22 -3.01 7.86
N ALA A 10 2.29 -2.66 8.76
CA ALA A 10 2.44 -1.57 9.73
C ALA A 10 3.35 -1.98 10.91
N ARG A 11 4.50 -2.60 10.60
CA ARG A 11 5.47 -3.13 11.55
C ARG A 11 6.47 -2.05 11.96
N TRP A 12 7.06 -2.24 13.14
CA TRP A 12 8.31 -1.63 13.53
C TRP A 12 9.28 -2.71 14.03
N THR A 13 10.57 -2.44 13.92
CA THR A 13 11.65 -3.30 14.42
C THR A 13 12.69 -2.42 15.09
N GLU A 14 13.12 -2.81 16.29
CA GLU A 14 14.29 -2.20 16.91
C GLU A 14 15.55 -2.78 16.26
N VAL A 15 16.47 -1.90 15.89
CA VAL A 15 17.76 -2.24 15.30
C VAL A 15 18.88 -1.80 16.23
N LEU A 16 20.11 -2.22 15.92
CA LEU A 16 21.30 -1.92 16.72
C LEU A 16 21.38 -0.44 17.11
N GLY A 17 21.69 -0.18 18.39
CA GLY A 17 21.75 1.17 18.95
C GLY A 17 20.40 1.72 19.44
N GLY A 18 19.35 0.90 19.55
CA GLY A 18 18.04 1.32 20.04
C GLY A 18 17.22 2.12 19.02
N HIS A 19 17.64 2.10 17.75
CA HIS A 19 16.91 2.79 16.69
C HIS A 19 15.68 1.98 16.27
N ILE A 20 14.58 2.66 15.95
CA ILE A 20 13.36 2.02 15.46
C ILE A 20 13.27 2.21 13.95
N ARG A 21 13.06 1.12 13.23
CA ARG A 21 12.81 1.10 11.77
C ARG A 21 11.39 0.63 11.50
N ASN A 22 10.72 1.31 10.58
CA ASN A 22 9.43 0.90 10.02
C ASN A 22 9.72 0.31 8.63
N PRO A 23 9.85 -1.01 8.49
CA PRO A 23 10.31 -1.63 7.24
C PRO A 23 9.28 -1.52 6.11
N ALA A 24 8.02 -1.28 6.43
CA ALA A 24 6.93 -1.09 5.47
C ALA A 24 5.93 -0.05 6.01
N PHE A 25 4.98 0.35 5.16
CA PHE A 25 3.96 1.37 5.45
C PHE A 25 4.58 2.66 6.03
N GLY A 26 5.37 3.34 5.20
CA GLY A 26 6.32 4.35 5.66
C GLY A 26 5.94 5.80 5.37
N ALA A 27 5.14 6.08 4.34
CA ALA A 27 4.85 7.45 3.93
C ALA A 27 3.49 7.58 3.24
N PHE A 28 2.82 8.70 3.44
CA PHE A 28 1.55 9.03 2.81
C PHE A 28 1.40 10.55 2.66
N THR A 29 0.47 10.97 1.81
CA THR A 29 -0.03 12.36 1.77
C THR A 29 -1.50 12.34 2.12
N GLU A 30 -2.01 13.43 2.68
CA GLU A 30 -3.39 13.49 3.12
C GLU A 30 -4.40 13.32 1.96
N PRO A 31 -4.21 13.97 0.79
CA PRO A 31 -5.15 13.84 -0.31
C PRO A 31 -5.23 12.43 -0.90
N ASN A 32 -4.14 11.65 -0.82
CA ASN A 32 -4.11 10.28 -1.36
C ASN A 32 -4.70 9.25 -0.40
N TRP A 33 -4.72 9.56 0.89
CA TRP A 33 -5.13 8.64 1.94
C TRP A 33 -6.11 9.28 2.92
N PRO A 34 -7.23 9.86 2.47
CA PRO A 34 -8.15 10.61 3.33
C PRO A 34 -8.75 9.74 4.45
N ASN A 35 -9.05 8.46 4.17
CA ASN A 35 -9.57 7.53 5.16
C ASN A 35 -8.53 7.18 6.23
N LEU A 36 -7.26 7.06 5.84
CA LEU A 36 -6.17 6.85 6.80
C LEU A 36 -6.00 8.08 7.69
N VAL A 37 -6.06 9.28 7.10
CA VAL A 37 -5.99 10.55 7.86
C VAL A 37 -7.12 10.62 8.89
N ALA A 38 -8.36 10.38 8.47
CA ALA A 38 -9.50 10.39 9.37
C ALA A 38 -9.33 9.35 10.50
N LEU A 39 -8.83 8.16 10.20
CA LEU A 39 -8.54 7.14 11.21
C LEU A 39 -7.45 7.58 12.19
N ILE A 40 -6.34 8.14 11.70
CA ILE A 40 -5.24 8.63 12.54
C ILE A 40 -5.72 9.75 13.49
N ASP A 41 -6.52 10.67 12.95
CA ASP A 41 -7.08 11.79 13.70
C ASP A 41 -8.05 11.29 14.79
N GLU A 42 -8.91 10.31 14.48
CA GLU A 42 -9.79 9.62 15.45
C GLU A 42 -9.00 8.88 16.54
N LEU A 43 -7.88 8.25 16.17
CA LEU A 43 -7.00 7.54 17.12
C LEU A 43 -6.13 8.50 17.95
N GLY A 44 -6.09 9.79 17.62
CA GLY A 44 -5.22 10.77 18.29
C GLY A 44 -3.73 10.49 18.09
N VAL A 45 -3.34 9.94 16.94
CA VAL A 45 -1.94 9.59 16.65
C VAL A 45 -1.27 10.71 15.86
N ASP A 46 -0.08 11.13 16.29
CA ASP A 46 0.65 12.20 15.61
C ASP A 46 1.21 11.76 14.25
N LYS A 47 0.99 12.62 13.25
CA LYS A 47 1.62 12.54 11.92
C LYS A 47 3.01 13.18 12.00
N VAL A 48 4.05 12.46 11.59
CA VAL A 48 5.40 13.01 11.51
C VAL A 48 5.63 13.56 10.11
N ARG A 49 5.80 14.87 9.98
CA ARG A 49 6.18 15.51 8.71
C ARG A 49 7.56 15.01 8.27
N CYS A 50 7.67 14.57 7.02
CA CYS A 50 8.92 14.16 6.39
C CYS A 50 9.49 15.28 5.51
N CYS A 51 8.85 15.53 4.38
CA CYS A 51 9.31 16.42 3.31
C CYS A 51 8.13 16.88 2.46
N GLU A 52 8.38 17.70 1.44
CA GLU A 52 7.39 17.94 0.38
C GLU A 52 7.51 16.86 -0.71
N THR A 53 6.42 16.54 -1.42
CA THR A 53 6.43 15.57 -2.52
C THR A 53 7.47 15.92 -3.59
N LYS A 54 7.75 17.21 -3.84
CA LYS A 54 8.79 17.65 -4.79
C LYS A 54 10.21 17.18 -4.38
N GLU A 55 10.50 17.22 -3.09
CA GLU A 55 11.78 16.78 -2.52
C GLU A 55 11.85 15.25 -2.51
N TYR A 56 10.73 14.62 -2.20
CA TYR A 56 10.59 13.17 -2.25
C TYR A 56 10.83 12.61 -3.66
N LYS A 57 10.28 13.25 -4.70
CA LYS A 57 10.54 12.90 -6.12
C LYS A 57 12.03 12.90 -6.45
N HIS A 58 12.79 13.86 -5.90
CA HIS A 58 14.23 13.93 -6.12
C HIS A 58 15.00 12.76 -5.48
N THR A 59 14.48 12.19 -4.38
CA THR A 59 15.10 10.99 -3.76
C THR A 59 14.90 9.73 -4.61
N LEU A 60 13.83 9.67 -5.40
CA LEU A 60 13.53 8.54 -6.29
C LEU A 60 14.44 8.52 -7.53
N THR A 61 15.06 9.65 -7.86
CA THR A 61 15.97 9.79 -9.00
C THR A 61 17.44 9.69 -8.61
N LEU A 62 17.75 9.50 -7.32
CA LEU A 62 19.14 9.33 -6.86
C LEU A 62 19.75 8.07 -7.50
N GLY A 63 20.84 8.26 -8.26
CA GLY A 63 21.52 7.19 -8.99
C GLY A 63 21.02 6.95 -10.43
N GLN A 64 20.03 7.70 -10.91
CA GLN A 64 19.55 7.64 -12.30
C GLN A 64 20.23 8.67 -13.22
N GLU A 65 21.24 9.39 -12.73
CA GLU A 65 21.94 10.47 -13.46
C GLU A 65 22.59 10.00 -14.78
N SER A 66 22.85 8.70 -14.91
CA SER A 66 23.46 8.07 -16.09
C SER A 66 22.45 7.47 -17.08
N VAL A 67 21.15 7.45 -16.76
CA VAL A 67 20.12 6.88 -17.65
C VAL A 67 19.41 8.02 -18.38
N PRO A 68 19.48 8.08 -19.73
CA PRO A 68 18.82 9.13 -20.50
C PRO A 68 17.32 9.15 -20.22
N GLU A 69 16.77 10.32 -19.87
CA GLU A 69 15.34 10.47 -19.71
C GLU A 69 14.62 10.10 -21.03
N PRO A 70 13.44 9.45 -20.97
CA PRO A 70 12.63 9.23 -22.15
C PRO A 70 12.22 10.57 -22.77
N ASN A 71 11.75 10.50 -24.02
CA ASN A 71 11.27 11.67 -24.73
C ASN A 71 10.27 12.47 -23.86
N SER A 72 10.55 13.75 -23.65
CA SER A 72 9.73 14.62 -22.80
C SER A 72 8.28 14.71 -23.29
N ALA A 73 8.04 14.52 -24.59
CA ALA A 73 6.70 14.44 -25.16
C ALA A 73 5.92 13.20 -24.65
N ASP A 74 6.59 12.05 -24.53
CA ASP A 74 5.95 10.82 -24.05
C ASP A 74 5.63 10.91 -22.56
N VAL A 75 6.51 11.52 -21.77
CA VAL A 75 6.25 11.81 -20.34
C VAL A 75 5.03 12.72 -20.19
N VAL A 76 4.97 13.82 -20.94
CA VAL A 76 3.83 14.75 -20.87
C VAL A 76 2.54 14.06 -21.31
N ARG A 77 2.58 13.30 -22.41
CA ARG A 77 1.45 12.49 -22.90
C ARG A 77 0.97 11.52 -21.82
N PHE A 78 1.90 10.80 -21.21
CA PHE A 78 1.60 9.80 -20.19
C PHE A 78 0.95 10.43 -18.95
N LEU A 79 1.52 11.51 -18.43
CA LEU A 79 0.95 12.23 -17.29
C LEU A 79 -0.47 12.77 -17.58
N SER A 80 -0.71 13.22 -18.81
CA SER A 80 -2.05 13.66 -19.24
C SER A 80 -3.04 12.48 -19.26
N GLN A 81 -2.64 11.36 -19.84
CA GLN A 81 -3.43 10.14 -19.92
C GLN A 81 -3.76 9.57 -18.54
N MET A 82 -2.79 9.54 -17.62
CA MET A 82 -3.01 9.08 -16.24
C MET A 82 -4.05 9.95 -15.50
N ARG A 83 -4.06 11.26 -15.73
CA ARG A 83 -5.09 12.16 -15.17
C ARG A 83 -6.48 11.86 -15.73
N GLU A 84 -6.56 11.54 -17.02
CA GLU A 84 -7.82 11.16 -17.67
C GLU A 84 -8.34 9.82 -17.14
N ILE A 85 -7.48 8.82 -17.00
CA ILE A 85 -7.83 7.51 -16.40
C ILE A 85 -8.32 7.72 -14.97
N TYR A 86 -7.58 8.48 -14.16
CA TYR A 86 -7.93 8.72 -12.76
C TYR A 86 -9.27 9.45 -12.60
N SER A 87 -9.54 10.46 -13.44
CA SER A 87 -10.77 11.25 -13.34
C SER A 87 -12.00 10.59 -13.96
N SER A 88 -11.82 9.83 -15.05
CA SER A 88 -12.95 9.21 -15.77
C SER A 88 -13.22 7.78 -15.37
N GLY A 89 -12.27 7.09 -14.73
CA GLY A 89 -12.34 5.65 -14.44
C GLY A 89 -12.29 4.76 -15.69
N ARG A 90 -12.13 5.33 -16.90
CA ARG A 90 -11.95 4.54 -18.12
C ARG A 90 -10.59 3.88 -18.10
N HIS A 91 -10.50 2.68 -18.65
CA HIS A 91 -9.28 1.85 -18.67
C HIS A 91 -8.77 1.42 -17.29
N PHE A 92 -9.47 1.72 -16.19
CA PHE A 92 -8.93 1.51 -14.84
C PHE A 92 -8.49 0.06 -14.55
N ASN A 93 -9.16 -0.92 -15.18
CA ASN A 93 -8.90 -2.36 -15.03
C ASN A 93 -8.05 -2.96 -16.17
N GLU A 94 -7.65 -2.16 -17.17
CA GLU A 94 -6.72 -2.61 -18.21
C GLU A 94 -5.33 -2.80 -17.60
N THR A 95 -4.56 -3.77 -18.10
CA THR A 95 -3.19 -4.00 -17.60
C THR A 95 -2.28 -2.84 -18.01
N VAL A 96 -1.23 -2.59 -17.23
CA VAL A 96 -0.20 -1.59 -17.58
C VAL A 96 0.46 -1.97 -18.90
N GLY A 97 0.76 -3.26 -19.13
CA GLY A 97 1.36 -3.76 -20.35
C GLY A 97 0.53 -3.46 -21.59
N ASP A 98 -0.73 -3.91 -21.60
CA ASP A 98 -1.66 -3.71 -22.72
C ASP A 98 -1.85 -2.22 -23.02
N TYR A 99 -2.03 -1.41 -21.96
CA TYR A 99 -2.24 0.02 -22.09
C TYR A 99 -1.02 0.71 -22.74
N LEU A 100 0.19 0.39 -22.28
CA LEU A 100 1.40 1.02 -22.79
C LEU A 100 1.68 0.62 -24.25
N GLU A 101 1.48 -0.65 -24.60
CA GLU A 101 1.61 -1.13 -25.98
C GLU A 101 0.59 -0.46 -26.91
N ALA A 102 -0.69 -0.44 -26.53
CA ALA A 102 -1.76 0.16 -27.32
C ALA A 102 -1.58 1.66 -27.57
N ASN A 103 -0.86 2.35 -26.67
CA ASN A 103 -0.58 3.78 -26.75
C ASN A 103 0.82 4.10 -27.31
N GLY A 104 1.56 3.10 -27.79
CA GLY A 104 2.85 3.29 -28.47
C GLY A 104 3.95 3.79 -27.54
N TYR A 105 3.97 3.35 -26.29
CA TYR A 105 5.11 3.54 -25.40
C TYR A 105 6.15 2.45 -25.65
N ASP A 106 7.42 2.85 -25.77
CA ASP A 106 8.50 1.90 -25.99
C ASP A 106 9.02 1.30 -24.67
N MET A 107 9.86 0.26 -24.81
CA MET A 107 10.47 -0.41 -23.66
C MET A 107 11.38 0.53 -22.85
N HIS A 108 11.96 1.57 -23.47
CA HIS A 108 12.77 2.55 -22.74
C HIS A 108 11.91 3.35 -21.78
N PHE A 109 10.73 3.80 -22.21
CA PHE A 109 9.75 4.46 -21.35
C PHE A 109 9.28 3.55 -20.21
N VAL A 110 8.98 2.29 -20.50
CA VAL A 110 8.57 1.29 -19.49
C VAL A 110 9.65 1.14 -18.42
N LEU A 111 10.88 0.85 -18.82
CA LEU A 111 11.98 0.60 -17.89
C LEU A 111 12.37 1.87 -17.10
N TYR A 112 12.44 3.01 -17.77
CA TYR A 112 12.84 4.24 -17.10
C TYR A 112 11.74 4.81 -16.19
N PHE A 113 10.54 5.00 -16.74
CA PHE A 113 9.49 5.77 -16.07
C PHE A 113 8.64 4.88 -15.17
N ILE A 114 8.17 3.75 -15.69
CA ILE A 114 7.29 2.85 -14.94
C ILE A 114 8.11 2.10 -13.89
N MET A 115 9.17 1.41 -14.29
CA MET A 115 10.00 0.68 -13.32
C MET A 115 10.84 1.61 -12.45
N GLY A 116 11.53 2.56 -13.08
CA GLY A 116 12.48 3.43 -12.39
C GLY A 116 11.86 4.49 -11.47
N LYS A 117 10.65 4.99 -11.77
CA LYS A 117 10.02 6.08 -11.00
C LYS A 117 8.73 5.67 -10.27
N VAL A 118 7.85 4.90 -10.90
CA VAL A 118 6.54 4.53 -10.32
C VAL A 118 6.66 3.31 -9.39
N ILE A 119 7.41 2.29 -9.80
CA ILE A 119 7.38 0.96 -9.17
C ILE A 119 8.35 0.79 -7.99
N ASN A 120 9.31 1.70 -7.80
CA ASN A 120 10.22 1.67 -6.63
C ASN A 120 9.47 1.59 -5.27
N PHE A 121 8.19 1.95 -5.26
CA PHE A 121 7.28 1.87 -4.11
C PHE A 121 6.74 0.47 -3.78
N PHE A 122 6.68 -0.40 -4.77
CA PHE A 122 6.06 -1.73 -4.68
C PHE A 122 7.11 -2.86 -4.63
N ALA A 123 8.39 -2.49 -4.49
CA ALA A 123 9.57 -3.35 -4.61
C ALA A 123 9.37 -4.81 -4.19
N GLY A 124 9.86 -5.73 -5.03
CA GLY A 124 9.88 -7.18 -4.73
C GLY A 124 9.21 -8.07 -5.77
N LEU A 125 8.53 -7.51 -6.78
CA LEU A 125 7.91 -8.26 -7.88
C LEU A 125 8.77 -8.27 -9.16
N SER A 126 8.47 -9.20 -10.07
CA SER A 126 9.06 -9.27 -11.41
C SER A 126 8.53 -8.16 -12.32
N ILE A 127 9.18 -7.90 -13.46
CA ILE A 127 8.68 -6.91 -14.43
C ILE A 127 7.31 -7.33 -14.98
N GLU A 128 7.13 -8.62 -15.21
CA GLU A 128 5.88 -9.22 -15.70
C GLU A 128 4.73 -8.92 -14.73
N ASP A 129 4.94 -9.16 -13.42
CA ASP A 129 3.94 -8.87 -12.39
C ASP A 129 3.50 -7.40 -12.39
N TYR A 130 4.42 -6.47 -12.67
CA TYR A 130 4.10 -5.05 -12.73
C TYR A 130 3.34 -4.65 -13.99
N LEU A 131 3.62 -5.29 -15.12
CA LEU A 131 2.89 -5.05 -16.36
C LEU A 131 1.46 -5.59 -16.28
N GLU A 132 1.22 -6.62 -15.47
CA GLU A 132 -0.11 -7.16 -15.19
C GLU A 132 -0.94 -6.32 -14.21
N LEU A 133 -0.35 -5.32 -13.54
CA LEU A 133 -1.11 -4.44 -12.64
C LEU A 133 -2.15 -3.64 -13.43
N PRO A 134 -3.31 -3.32 -12.82
CA PRO A 134 -4.26 -2.38 -13.42
C PRO A 134 -3.62 -0.99 -13.60
N VAL A 135 -3.72 -0.42 -14.80
CA VAL A 135 -3.22 0.94 -15.09
C VAL A 135 -3.86 2.00 -14.20
N GLY A 136 -5.06 1.74 -13.68
CA GLY A 136 -5.70 2.58 -12.66
C GLY A 136 -4.86 2.77 -11.38
N ILE A 137 -4.08 1.76 -10.97
CA ILE A 137 -3.15 1.87 -9.84
C ILE A 137 -2.03 2.85 -10.16
N VAL A 138 -1.48 2.77 -11.37
CA VAL A 138 -0.45 3.72 -11.85
C VAL A 138 -1.03 5.12 -11.96
N ALA A 139 -2.26 5.26 -12.46
CA ALA A 139 -2.95 6.54 -12.57
C ALA A 139 -3.17 7.20 -11.20
N TRP A 140 -3.66 6.44 -10.21
CA TRP A 140 -3.79 6.89 -8.81
C TRP A 140 -2.43 7.30 -8.25
N PHE A 141 -1.40 6.49 -8.45
CA PHE A 141 -0.06 6.77 -7.96
C PHE A 141 0.52 8.06 -8.56
N VAL A 142 0.43 8.22 -9.88
CA VAL A 142 0.94 9.37 -10.61
C VAL A 142 0.20 10.65 -10.26
N CYS A 143 -1.13 10.60 -10.22
CA CYS A 143 -1.94 11.78 -9.88
C CYS A 143 -1.78 12.14 -8.41
N GLY A 144 -1.64 11.15 -7.54
CA GLY A 144 -1.53 11.37 -6.12
C GLY A 144 -0.15 11.84 -5.66
N ILE A 145 0.94 11.23 -6.15
CA ILE A 145 2.30 11.47 -5.65
C ILE A 145 3.08 12.36 -6.60
N PHE A 146 3.00 12.12 -7.91
CA PHE A 146 3.77 12.87 -8.90
C PHE A 146 3.15 14.22 -9.29
N ALA A 147 1.82 14.36 -9.28
CA ALA A 147 1.18 15.64 -9.62
C ALA A 147 0.99 16.57 -8.42
N ALA A 148 1.02 16.06 -7.20
CA ALA A 148 0.83 16.85 -5.99
C ALA A 148 2.10 17.60 -5.54
N ASN A 149 1.90 18.74 -4.87
CA ASN A 149 2.89 19.51 -4.11
C ASN A 149 2.56 19.44 -2.60
N ASP A 150 2.17 18.26 -2.14
CA ASP A 150 1.71 18.05 -0.77
C ASP A 150 2.87 17.79 0.18
N VAL A 151 2.55 17.86 1.47
CA VAL A 151 3.43 17.39 2.53
C VAL A 151 3.33 15.86 2.62
N VAL A 152 4.50 15.21 2.64
CA VAL A 152 4.64 13.79 2.91
C VAL A 152 4.77 13.60 4.41
N TYR A 153 3.91 12.75 4.96
CA TYR A 153 3.89 12.35 6.36
C TYR A 153 4.28 10.90 6.51
N ARG A 154 4.70 10.53 7.72
CA ARG A 154 4.82 9.14 8.16
C ARG A 154 4.16 8.96 9.51
N LEU A 155 3.83 7.71 9.83
CA LEU A 155 3.47 7.32 11.19
C LEU A 155 4.66 6.72 11.93
N ARG A 156 4.58 6.77 13.26
CA ARG A 156 5.35 5.89 14.13
C ARG A 156 4.52 4.62 14.29
N ASN A 157 4.81 3.58 13.51
CA ASN A 157 4.01 2.36 13.47
C ASN A 157 3.76 1.74 14.86
N LYS A 158 4.74 1.83 15.78
CA LYS A 158 4.57 1.42 17.18
C LYS A 158 3.40 2.14 17.87
N ASP A 159 3.36 3.47 17.76
CA ASP A 159 2.36 4.31 18.43
C ASP A 159 1.00 4.14 17.75
N TYR A 160 0.98 4.11 16.41
CA TYR A 160 -0.21 3.86 15.61
C TYR A 160 -0.86 2.50 15.94
N MET A 161 -0.08 1.41 15.88
CA MET A 161 -0.62 0.07 16.11
C MET A 161 -1.05 -0.12 17.55
N LYS A 162 -0.39 0.53 18.52
CA LYS A 162 -0.87 0.55 19.90
C LYS A 162 -2.24 1.21 19.99
N ALA A 163 -2.39 2.45 19.51
CA ALA A 163 -3.65 3.18 19.58
C ALA A 163 -4.78 2.43 18.85
N PHE A 164 -4.48 1.85 17.68
CA PHE A 164 -5.42 1.05 16.92
C PHE A 164 -5.87 -0.21 17.67
N SER A 165 -4.93 -0.96 18.27
CA SER A 165 -5.26 -2.15 19.08
C SER A 165 -6.13 -1.79 20.28
N ASP A 166 -5.72 -0.77 21.04
CA ASP A 166 -6.44 -0.29 22.22
C ASP A 166 -7.88 0.14 21.83
N ARG A 167 -8.04 0.81 20.67
CA ARG A 167 -9.35 1.23 20.17
C ARG A 167 -10.23 0.04 19.80
N LEU A 168 -9.69 -0.97 19.11
CA LEU A 168 -10.43 -2.19 18.77
C LEU A 168 -10.92 -2.91 20.04
N GLU A 169 -10.05 -3.10 21.01
CA GLU A 169 -10.43 -3.72 22.29
C GLU A 169 -11.47 -2.88 23.04
N SER A 170 -11.36 -1.55 23.00
CA SER A 170 -12.33 -0.64 23.65
C SER A 170 -13.76 -0.75 23.10
N VAL A 171 -13.91 -1.19 21.85
CA VAL A 171 -15.22 -1.42 21.21
C VAL A 171 -15.62 -2.90 21.24
N GLY A 172 -14.93 -3.73 22.04
CA GLY A 172 -15.29 -5.12 22.28
C GLY A 172 -14.69 -6.13 21.29
N VAL A 173 -13.72 -5.74 20.46
CA VAL A 173 -13.03 -6.68 19.58
C VAL A 173 -12.06 -7.52 20.40
N LYS A 174 -12.25 -8.84 20.38
CA LYS A 174 -11.29 -9.79 20.94
C LYS A 174 -10.21 -10.11 19.91
N ILE A 175 -8.96 -9.79 20.22
CA ILE A 175 -7.82 -10.05 19.34
C ILE A 175 -7.16 -11.37 19.74
N LEU A 176 -7.10 -12.33 18.82
CA LEU A 176 -6.41 -13.61 19.00
C LEU A 176 -5.12 -13.61 18.17
N LEU A 177 -3.98 -13.59 18.87
CA LEU A 177 -2.64 -13.65 18.31
C LEU A 177 -2.13 -15.10 18.29
N ASN A 178 -1.09 -15.37 17.48
CA ASN A 178 -0.55 -16.72 17.26
C ASN A 178 -1.62 -17.74 16.83
N ALA A 179 -2.67 -17.27 16.15
CA ALA A 179 -3.81 -18.08 15.74
C ALA A 179 -3.79 -18.22 14.21
N SER A 180 -3.81 -19.47 13.73
CA SER A 180 -3.83 -19.78 12.31
C SER A 180 -5.21 -20.28 11.90
N PRO A 181 -6.15 -19.37 11.58
CA PRO A 181 -7.51 -19.77 11.26
C PRO A 181 -7.55 -20.62 10.00
N SER A 182 -8.27 -21.74 10.08
CA SER A 182 -8.64 -22.58 8.95
C SER A 182 -10.15 -22.75 8.90
N LEU A 183 -10.70 -22.67 7.69
CA LEU A 183 -12.13 -22.87 7.48
C LEU A 183 -12.46 -24.35 7.68
N VAL A 184 -13.37 -24.65 8.61
CA VAL A 184 -13.86 -26.01 8.85
C VAL A 184 -15.07 -26.29 7.96
N SER A 185 -16.08 -25.42 8.02
CA SER A 185 -17.26 -25.51 7.17
C SER A 185 -17.93 -24.15 7.00
N ARG A 186 -18.76 -24.05 5.95
CA ARG A 186 -19.68 -22.94 5.72
C ARG A 186 -20.98 -23.52 5.17
N ASP A 187 -22.08 -23.19 5.83
CA ASP A 187 -23.42 -23.63 5.47
C ASP A 187 -24.45 -22.56 5.83
N ASP A 188 -25.73 -22.88 5.70
CA ASP A 188 -26.83 -21.95 5.96
C ASP A 188 -26.91 -21.51 7.44
N SER A 189 -26.26 -22.23 8.35
CA SER A 189 -26.19 -21.88 9.78
C SER A 189 -24.99 -21.00 10.15
N GLY A 190 -24.08 -20.74 9.20
CA GLY A 190 -22.97 -19.82 9.37
C GLY A 190 -21.61 -20.40 8.95
N VAL A 191 -20.56 -19.97 9.64
CA VAL A 191 -19.17 -20.32 9.36
C VAL A 191 -18.53 -20.91 10.60
N ARG A 192 -17.85 -22.05 10.42
CA ARG A 192 -17.10 -22.75 11.47
C ARG A 192 -15.61 -22.63 11.18
N ILE A 193 -14.84 -22.17 12.17
CA ILE A 193 -13.43 -21.82 12.02
C ILE A 193 -12.62 -22.53 13.11
N SER A 194 -11.57 -23.24 12.72
CA SER A 194 -10.55 -23.77 13.64
C SER A 194 -9.40 -22.77 13.72
N LEU A 195 -8.69 -22.70 14.86
CA LEU A 195 -7.61 -21.73 15.09
C LEU A 195 -6.18 -22.34 15.02
N GLY A 196 -6.02 -23.61 14.66
CA GLY A 196 -4.73 -24.29 14.48
C GLY A 196 -4.55 -25.57 15.30
N ASP A 197 -3.46 -26.31 15.03
CA ASP A 197 -3.32 -27.76 15.30
C ASP A 197 -3.17 -28.19 16.78
N GLU A 198 -2.85 -27.29 17.72
CA GLU A 198 -2.71 -27.63 19.16
C GLU A 198 -3.88 -27.19 20.04
N MET A 199 -4.91 -26.57 19.47
CA MET A 199 -6.12 -26.20 20.22
C MET A 199 -7.21 -27.21 19.92
N SER A 200 -7.25 -28.27 20.74
CA SER A 200 -8.36 -29.24 20.85
C SER A 200 -9.70 -28.63 21.31
N GLU A 201 -9.95 -27.37 20.98
CA GLU A 201 -11.14 -26.63 21.35
C GLU A 201 -12.15 -26.63 20.21
N GLU A 202 -13.43 -26.64 20.56
CA GLU A 202 -14.53 -26.60 19.61
C GLU A 202 -14.35 -25.46 18.58
N PRO A 203 -14.73 -25.68 17.31
CA PRO A 203 -14.59 -24.65 16.29
C PRO A 203 -15.39 -23.41 16.67
N LEU A 204 -14.80 -22.24 16.46
CA LEU A 204 -15.52 -20.98 16.56
C LEU A 204 -16.66 -20.97 15.54
N VAL A 205 -17.84 -20.56 15.98
CA VAL A 205 -19.03 -20.40 15.13
C VAL A 205 -19.34 -18.92 15.00
N ALA A 206 -19.52 -18.46 13.77
CA ALA A 206 -19.89 -17.07 13.47
C ALA A 206 -20.86 -17.01 12.29
N ASP A 207 -21.77 -16.04 12.30
CA ASP A 207 -22.71 -15.82 11.19
C ASP A 207 -21.99 -15.36 9.91
N LYS A 208 -20.87 -14.64 10.08
CA LYS A 208 -20.10 -14.04 9.00
C LYS A 208 -18.61 -14.20 9.24
N LEU A 209 -17.87 -14.40 8.14
CA LEU A 209 -16.42 -14.41 8.09
C LEU A 209 -15.95 -13.32 7.15
N VAL A 210 -15.05 -12.47 7.62
CA VAL A 210 -14.32 -11.48 6.83
C VAL A 210 -12.87 -11.93 6.73
N LEU A 211 -12.36 -12.07 5.50
CA LEU A 211 -10.95 -12.36 5.23
C LEU A 211 -10.26 -11.03 4.90
N ALA A 212 -9.21 -10.70 5.64
CA ALA A 212 -8.43 -9.48 5.54
C ALA A 212 -6.94 -9.77 5.62
#